data_AF-A1SC80-F1
#
_entry.id   AF-A1SC80-F1
#
_cell.length_a   1.000
_cell.length_b   1.000
_cell.length_c   1.000
_cell.angle_alpha   90.00
_cell.angle_beta   90.00
_cell.angle_gamma   90.00
#
_symmetry.space_group_name_H-M   'P 1'
#
loop_
_entity.id
_entity.type
_entity.pdbx_description
1 polymer ?
#
loop_
_entity_poly.entity_id
_entity_poly.type
_entity_poly.pdbx_seq_one_letter_code
_entity_poly.pdbx_strand_id
1 'polypeptide(L)'
;MSKNRGQGPPAADVLGVLALVDPGQQAGEQEQIAIEHGATVLAMELARLRSLAETELRIRRDLVDELLTGTEESSALARGQALGHDLEKPHRVVVVEGHGRAHDSNAFFLAVRRVSRQLHAGSLLVARGESVVVLSEADLDWEKFRGLVMTELGGGRCRLGVGDYCHGPKDFPRSYREAQIALRMQRVAKAEDRATSYADLGVYRILAEVENPMAVERFVRHWLNALLEYDARKGSELVHTLSRYLECGGSYEATAAALSVHRSTLKYRLQRIREISGHDLTHPDTAFNLQLATRGWQTLQGLQS
;
A
#
# COMPACT_ATOMS: atom_id res chain seq x y z
N MET A 1 56.22 0.07 -14.49
CA MET A 1 55.03 0.00 -15.36
C MET A 1 53.89 -0.62 -14.58
N SER A 2 52.85 0.18 -14.35
CA SER A 2 51.70 -0.09 -13.48
C SER A 2 50.83 -1.23 -14.01
N LYS A 3 50.39 -2.14 -13.12
CA LYS A 3 49.23 -3.00 -13.36
C LYS A 3 48.33 -2.98 -12.14
N ASN A 4 47.51 -1.95 -12.12
CA ASN A 4 46.29 -1.83 -11.33
C ASN A 4 45.34 -3.00 -11.72
N ARG A 5 45.20 -4.01 -10.85
CA ARG A 5 44.20 -5.08 -10.99
C ARG A 5 43.34 -5.10 -9.73
N GLY A 6 42.26 -4.33 -9.77
CA GLY A 6 41.29 -4.30 -8.69
C GLY A 6 40.15 -3.36 -9.02
N GLN A 7 39.24 -3.79 -9.91
CA GLN A 7 37.92 -3.18 -10.10
C GLN A 7 37.08 -4.11 -10.98
N GLY A 8 36.72 -5.27 -10.42
CA GLY A 8 35.50 -5.98 -10.80
C GLY A 8 34.47 -5.75 -9.70
N PRO A 9 33.16 -5.65 -10.01
CA PRO A 9 32.16 -5.55 -8.97
C PRO A 9 32.28 -6.75 -8.02
N PRO A 10 32.23 -6.56 -6.70
CA PRO A 10 32.29 -7.68 -5.77
C PRO A 10 31.17 -8.69 -6.08
N ALA A 11 31.53 -9.97 -6.11
CA ALA A 11 30.56 -11.06 -6.15
C ALA A 11 29.60 -10.94 -4.95
N ALA A 12 28.38 -11.46 -5.06
CA ALA A 12 27.32 -11.32 -4.05
C ALA A 12 27.69 -11.81 -2.63
N ASP A 13 28.78 -12.57 -2.49
CA ASP A 13 29.28 -13.12 -1.23
C ASP A 13 30.43 -12.32 -0.58
N VAL A 14 30.84 -11.18 -1.15
CA VAL A 14 31.89 -10.35 -0.55
C VAL A 14 31.35 -9.54 0.62
N LEU A 15 31.83 -9.84 1.83
CA LEU A 15 31.44 -9.13 3.07
C LEU A 15 32.17 -7.80 3.25
N GLY A 16 33.33 -7.64 2.61
CA GLY A 16 34.16 -6.45 2.71
C GLY A 16 35.49 -6.64 1.97
N VAL A 17 36.29 -5.58 1.91
CA VAL A 17 37.63 -5.59 1.31
C VAL A 17 38.62 -5.07 2.34
N LEU A 18 39.66 -5.86 2.62
CA LEU A 18 40.82 -5.42 3.40
C LEU A 18 41.93 -5.04 2.42
N ALA A 19 42.44 -3.82 2.54
CA ALA A 19 43.50 -3.32 1.68
C ALA A 19 44.67 -2.78 2.51
N LEU A 20 45.89 -3.17 2.13
CA LEU A 20 47.12 -2.59 2.65
C LEU A 20 47.62 -1.53 1.66
N VAL A 21 47.91 -0.34 2.17
CA VAL A 21 48.51 0.75 1.38
C VAL A 21 50.01 0.78 1.68
N ASP A 22 50.82 0.27 0.75
CA ASP A 22 52.28 0.21 0.86
C ASP A 22 52.98 1.03 -0.25
N PRO A 23 53.09 2.35 -0.10
CA PRO A 23 53.77 3.20 -1.08
C PRO A 23 55.29 2.99 -1.12
N GLY A 24 55.87 2.37 -0.09
CA GLY A 24 57.31 2.11 0.03
C GLY A 24 57.77 0.78 -0.56
N GLN A 25 56.85 -0.11 -0.95
CA GLN A 25 57.12 -1.49 -1.38
C GLN A 25 57.96 -2.27 -0.36
N GLN A 26 57.64 -2.10 0.92
CA GLN A 26 58.34 -2.76 2.02
C GLN A 26 57.60 -3.99 2.55
N ALA A 27 56.34 -4.20 2.16
CA ALA A 27 55.56 -5.37 2.57
C ALA A 27 56.10 -6.64 1.92
N GLY A 28 56.44 -7.63 2.76
CA GLY A 28 56.89 -8.96 2.37
C GLY A 28 55.89 -10.05 2.72
N GLU A 29 56.37 -11.30 2.81
CA GLU A 29 55.51 -12.45 3.12
C GLU A 29 54.83 -12.35 4.49
N GLN A 30 55.47 -11.71 5.47
CA GLN A 30 54.90 -11.59 6.83
C GLN A 30 53.68 -10.67 6.85
N GLU A 31 53.73 -9.52 6.18
CA GLU A 31 52.59 -8.61 6.03
C GLU A 31 51.47 -9.26 5.24
N GLN A 32 51.80 -10.06 4.22
CA GLN A 32 50.80 -10.79 3.44
C GLN A 32 50.09 -11.86 4.27
N ILE A 33 50.82 -12.67 5.04
CA ILE A 33 50.24 -13.65 5.96
C ILE A 33 49.38 -12.96 7.03
N ALA A 34 49.82 -11.81 7.55
CA ALA A 34 49.07 -11.03 8.53
C ALA A 34 47.75 -10.48 7.95
N ILE A 35 47.76 -10.01 6.70
CA ILE A 35 46.54 -9.55 6.00
C ILE A 35 45.62 -10.72 5.69
N GLU A 36 46.13 -11.89 5.29
CA GLU A 36 45.32 -13.07 5.04
C GLU A 36 44.63 -13.56 6.34
N HIS A 37 45.38 -13.61 7.44
CA HIS A 37 44.83 -13.94 8.75
C HIS A 37 43.83 -12.87 9.23
N GLY A 38 44.18 -11.59 9.11
CA GLY A 38 43.32 -10.46 9.46
C GLY A 38 42.03 -10.45 8.64
N ALA A 39 42.11 -10.70 7.35
CA ALA A 39 40.96 -10.81 6.44
C ALA A 39 40.05 -11.98 6.85
N THR A 40 40.62 -13.12 7.24
CA THR A 40 39.84 -14.29 7.70
C THR A 40 39.09 -13.97 8.98
N VAL A 41 39.76 -13.38 9.98
CA VAL A 41 39.13 -12.98 11.25
C VAL A 41 38.05 -11.92 11.02
N LEU A 42 38.33 -10.90 10.20
CA LEU A 42 37.35 -9.86 9.86
C LEU A 42 36.16 -10.42 9.07
N ALA A 43 36.38 -11.36 8.16
CA ALA A 43 35.31 -12.01 7.43
C ALA A 43 34.38 -12.79 8.37
N MET A 44 34.94 -13.51 9.36
CA MET A 44 34.15 -14.20 10.38
C MET A 44 33.32 -13.22 11.23
N GLU A 45 33.90 -12.10 11.64
CA GLU A 45 33.18 -11.11 12.44
C GLU A 45 32.09 -10.38 11.63
N LEU A 46 32.37 -10.00 10.38
CA LEU A 46 31.39 -9.41 9.48
C LEU A 46 30.24 -10.39 9.17
N ALA A 47 30.55 -11.68 8.98
CA ALA A 47 29.55 -12.72 8.80
C ALA A 47 28.65 -12.85 10.04
N ARG A 48 29.25 -12.80 11.24
CA ARG A 48 28.51 -12.81 12.51
C ARG A 48 27.60 -11.59 12.64
N LEU A 49 28.11 -10.38 12.40
CA LEU A 49 27.33 -9.14 12.47
C LEU A 49 26.17 -9.14 11.46
N ARG A 50 26.41 -9.61 10.23
CA ARG A 50 25.38 -9.77 9.21
C ARG A 50 24.31 -10.77 9.64
N SER A 51 24.71 -11.94 10.15
CA SER A 51 23.79 -12.97 10.62
C SER A 51 22.91 -12.48 11.79
N LEU A 52 23.49 -11.71 12.71
CA LEU A 52 22.74 -11.06 13.80
C LEU A 52 21.72 -10.06 13.25
N ALA A 53 22.11 -9.18 12.33
CA ALA A 53 21.22 -8.20 11.72
C ALA A 53 20.08 -8.86 10.91
N GLU A 54 20.38 -9.91 10.15
CA GLU A 54 19.37 -10.69 9.41
C GLU A 54 18.39 -11.41 10.35
N THR A 55 18.88 -11.90 11.50
CA THR A 55 18.04 -12.53 12.52
C THR A 55 17.13 -11.51 13.18
N GLU A 56 17.64 -10.32 13.54
CA GLU A 56 16.83 -9.24 14.10
C GLU A 56 15.73 -8.79 13.13
N LEU A 57 16.05 -8.62 11.85
CA LEU A 57 15.06 -8.28 10.81
C LEU A 57 13.99 -9.36 10.66
N ARG A 58 14.39 -10.64 10.75
CA ARG A 58 13.47 -11.78 10.70
C ARG A 58 12.52 -11.78 11.90
N ILE A 59 13.03 -11.59 13.11
CA ILE A 59 12.21 -11.52 14.32
C ILE A 59 11.20 -10.37 14.25
N ARG A 60 11.63 -9.19 13.76
CA ARG A 60 10.71 -8.06 13.54
C ARG A 60 9.61 -8.40 12.53
N ARG A 61 9.99 -9.03 11.42
CA ARG A 61 9.03 -9.48 10.40
C ARG A 61 8.02 -10.47 10.98
N ASP A 62 8.49 -11.47 11.72
CA ASP A 62 7.65 -12.49 12.32
C ASP A 62 6.66 -11.87 13.31
N LEU A 63 7.11 -10.91 14.13
CA LEU A 63 6.22 -10.15 15.03
C LEU A 63 5.15 -9.40 14.24
N VAL A 64 5.52 -8.67 13.18
CA VAL A 64 4.54 -7.95 12.36
C VAL A 64 3.54 -8.92 11.74
N ASP A 65 4.01 -10.03 11.15
CA ASP A 65 3.14 -11.01 10.54
C ASP A 65 2.14 -11.60 11.57
N GLU A 66 2.59 -11.90 12.79
CA GLU A 66 1.74 -12.34 13.90
C GLU A 66 0.71 -11.29 14.33
N LEU A 67 1.14 -10.03 14.49
CA LEU A 67 0.24 -8.92 14.84
C LEU A 67 -0.87 -8.74 13.79
N LEU A 68 -0.54 -8.88 12.50
CA LEU A 68 -1.51 -8.72 11.41
C LEU A 68 -2.50 -9.90 11.32
N THR A 69 -2.08 -11.12 11.64
CA THR A 69 -2.96 -12.30 11.64
C THR A 69 -3.77 -12.45 12.92
N GLY A 70 -3.34 -11.80 14.00
CA GLY A 70 -3.87 -11.96 15.34
C GLY A 70 -2.97 -12.87 16.16
N THR A 71 -2.67 -12.44 17.38
CA THR A 71 -1.81 -13.13 18.32
C THR A 71 -2.29 -12.87 19.74
N GLU A 72 -1.75 -13.61 20.70
CA GLU A 72 -2.01 -13.38 22.12
C GLU A 72 -1.32 -12.08 22.57
N GLU A 73 -2.04 -11.27 23.34
CA GLU A 73 -1.67 -9.90 23.66
C GLU A 73 -0.40 -9.83 24.52
N SER A 74 -0.28 -10.67 25.55
CA SER A 74 0.89 -10.64 26.44
C SER A 74 2.19 -11.03 25.71
N SER A 75 2.12 -12.03 24.83
CA SER A 75 3.23 -12.43 23.96
C SER A 75 3.65 -11.31 23.01
N ALA A 76 2.69 -10.65 22.37
CA ALA A 76 2.96 -9.52 21.48
C ALA A 76 3.63 -8.36 22.22
N LEU A 77 3.12 -7.96 23.38
CA LEU A 77 3.69 -6.88 24.19
C LEU A 77 5.13 -7.20 24.62
N ALA A 78 5.39 -8.40 25.13
CA ALA A 78 6.72 -8.82 25.55
C ALA A 78 7.73 -8.80 24.39
N ARG A 79 7.32 -9.28 23.21
CA ARG A 79 8.16 -9.26 21.99
C ARG A 79 8.36 -7.85 21.45
N GLY A 80 7.33 -7.02 21.47
CA GLY A 80 7.40 -5.60 21.10
C GLY A 80 8.44 -4.88 21.96
N GLN A 81 8.32 -4.99 23.28
CA GLN A 81 9.27 -4.38 24.23
C GLN A 81 10.70 -4.89 24.03
N ALA A 82 10.89 -6.19 23.81
CA ALA A 82 12.21 -6.77 23.53
C ALA A 82 12.86 -6.22 22.25
N LEU A 83 12.05 -5.77 21.28
CA LEU A 83 12.50 -5.14 20.04
C LEU A 83 12.54 -3.60 20.12
N GLY A 84 12.23 -3.01 21.28
CA GLY A 84 12.19 -1.56 21.49
C GLY A 84 10.92 -0.87 20.98
N HIS A 85 9.82 -1.61 20.83
CA HIS A 85 8.52 -1.12 20.35
C HIS A 85 7.46 -1.17 21.44
N ASP A 86 6.86 -0.02 21.71
CA ASP A 86 5.82 0.12 22.73
C ASP A 86 4.44 -0.02 22.09
N LEU A 87 3.98 -1.27 21.94
CA LEU A 87 2.71 -1.61 21.31
C LEU A 87 1.46 -1.18 22.12
N GLU A 88 1.64 -0.61 23.31
CA GLU A 88 0.54 -0.01 24.11
C GLU A 88 0.22 1.41 23.64
N LYS A 89 1.13 2.07 22.92
CA LYS A 89 0.85 3.36 22.29
C LYS A 89 -0.12 3.20 21.12
N PRO A 90 -0.90 4.24 20.79
CA PRO A 90 -1.72 4.24 19.59
C PRO A 90 -0.87 4.02 18.34
N HIS A 91 -1.18 2.97 17.58
CA HIS A 91 -0.60 2.70 16.27
C HIS A 91 -1.64 2.81 15.16
N ARG A 92 -1.20 2.85 13.91
CA ARG A 92 -2.04 2.56 12.75
C ARG A 92 -1.33 1.59 11.83
N VAL A 93 -2.09 0.73 11.15
CA VAL A 93 -1.57 -0.07 10.06
C VAL A 93 -1.71 0.69 8.76
N VAL A 94 -0.60 0.84 8.04
CA VAL A 94 -0.57 1.47 6.72
C VAL A 94 -0.09 0.45 5.71
N VAL A 95 -0.85 0.26 4.65
CA VAL A 95 -0.48 -0.60 3.53
C VAL A 95 -0.10 0.31 2.36
N VAL A 96 1.17 0.24 1.98
CA VAL A 96 1.76 0.99 0.87
C VAL A 96 1.88 0.05 -0.31
N GLU A 97 1.11 0.26 -1.36
CA GLU A 97 1.13 -0.53 -2.59
C GLU A 97 1.77 0.29 -3.71
N GLY A 98 2.68 -0.30 -4.47
CA GLY A 98 3.29 0.43 -5.57
C GLY A 98 4.50 -0.25 -6.17
N HIS A 99 5.07 0.44 -7.15
CA HIS A 99 6.28 0.01 -7.82
C HIS A 99 7.02 1.22 -8.41
N GLY A 100 8.35 1.14 -8.45
CA GLY A 100 9.16 2.06 -9.25
C GLY A 100 9.02 1.77 -10.74
N ARG A 101 9.65 2.59 -11.60
CA ARG A 101 9.66 2.38 -13.06
C ARG A 101 10.25 1.03 -13.49
N ALA A 102 11.22 0.53 -12.73
CA ALA A 102 11.87 -0.75 -12.99
C ALA A 102 11.11 -1.96 -12.42
N HIS A 103 9.95 -1.74 -11.75
CA HIS A 103 9.18 -2.80 -11.08
C HIS A 103 9.97 -3.65 -10.07
N ASP A 104 11.04 -3.08 -9.49
CA ASP A 104 11.85 -3.73 -8.46
C ASP A 104 11.18 -3.60 -7.08
N SER A 105 10.71 -4.72 -6.55
CA SER A 105 10.08 -4.82 -5.23
C SER A 105 11.05 -4.50 -4.08
N ASN A 106 12.34 -4.79 -4.24
CA ASN A 106 13.35 -4.48 -3.23
C ASN A 106 13.64 -2.98 -3.19
N ALA A 107 13.75 -2.33 -4.36
CA ALA A 107 13.84 -0.87 -4.44
C ALA A 107 12.61 -0.19 -3.81
N PHE A 108 11.42 -0.73 -4.06
CA PHE A 108 10.18 -0.26 -3.44
C PHE A 108 10.21 -0.37 -1.91
N PHE A 109 10.55 -1.55 -1.38
CA PHE A 109 10.68 -1.78 0.05
C PHE A 109 11.71 -0.84 0.69
N LEU A 110 12.87 -0.65 0.07
CA LEU A 110 13.92 0.25 0.57
C LEU A 110 13.48 1.72 0.57
N ALA A 111 12.74 2.16 -0.45
CA ALA A 111 12.17 3.52 -0.49
C ALA A 111 11.18 3.74 0.66
N VAL A 112 10.23 2.83 0.85
CA VAL A 112 9.26 2.91 1.96
C VAL A 112 9.97 2.89 3.31
N ARG A 113 10.97 2.01 3.49
CA ARG A 113 11.78 1.93 4.72
C ARG A 113 12.53 3.23 5.01
N ARG A 114 13.12 3.85 3.99
CA ARG A 114 13.88 5.11 4.15
C ARG A 114 12.96 6.27 4.54
N VAL A 115 11.81 6.41 3.89
CA VAL A 115 10.81 7.44 4.20
C VAL A 115 10.22 7.21 5.59
N SER A 116 9.91 5.96 5.95
CA SER A 116 9.42 5.61 7.30
C SER A 116 10.41 6.05 8.38
N ARG A 117 11.72 5.81 8.15
CA ARG A 117 12.77 6.27 9.07
C ARG A 117 12.89 7.79 9.12
N GLN A 118 12.78 8.48 7.97
CA GLN A 118 12.87 9.94 7.90
C GLN A 118 11.73 10.64 8.64
N LEU A 119 10.51 10.10 8.50
CA LEU A 119 9.31 10.65 9.14
C LEU A 119 9.03 10.09 10.54
N HIS A 120 9.90 9.21 11.05
CA HIS A 120 9.71 8.51 12.32
C HIS A 120 8.37 7.76 12.37
N ALA A 121 7.93 7.22 11.23
CA ALA A 121 6.68 6.46 11.06
C ALA A 121 6.73 5.04 11.66
N GLY A 122 7.69 4.75 12.55
CA GLY A 122 7.99 3.40 13.03
C GLY A 122 9.03 2.65 12.21
N SER A 123 9.54 1.54 12.79
CA SER A 123 10.52 0.65 12.15
C SER A 123 10.00 -0.78 11.95
N LEU A 124 8.75 -1.05 12.35
CA LEU A 124 8.04 -2.30 12.11
C LEU A 124 7.41 -2.27 10.73
N LEU A 125 8.07 -2.93 9.78
CA LEU A 125 7.67 -2.95 8.38
C LEU A 125 7.95 -4.32 7.74
N VAL A 126 7.03 -4.77 6.90
CA VAL A 126 7.11 -6.06 6.21
C VAL A 126 6.69 -5.93 4.75
N ALA A 127 7.44 -6.58 3.86
CA ALA A 127 7.04 -6.75 2.47
C ALA A 127 6.06 -7.92 2.33
N ARG A 128 4.93 -7.69 1.65
CA ARG A 128 3.91 -8.69 1.33
C ARG A 128 3.46 -8.51 -0.12
N GLY A 129 3.96 -9.34 -1.03
CA GLY A 129 3.70 -9.21 -2.47
C GLY A 129 4.21 -7.87 -3.01
N GLU A 130 3.35 -7.13 -3.71
CA GLU A 130 3.64 -5.78 -4.23
C GLU A 130 3.34 -4.65 -3.21
N SER A 131 3.19 -4.99 -1.93
CA SER A 131 2.87 -4.05 -0.87
C SER A 131 3.85 -4.11 0.28
N VAL A 132 4.01 -2.99 0.98
CA VAL A 132 4.76 -2.86 2.22
C VAL A 132 3.78 -2.44 3.31
N VAL A 133 3.71 -3.22 4.39
CA VAL A 133 2.91 -2.88 5.56
C VAL A 133 3.81 -2.17 6.56
N VAL A 134 3.35 -1.03 7.06
CA VAL A 134 4.04 -0.19 8.06
C VAL A 134 3.13 -0.08 9.28
N LEU A 135 3.67 -0.40 10.46
CA LEU A 135 3.01 -0.15 11.74
C LEU A 135 3.54 1.20 12.24
N SER A 136 2.70 2.22 12.18
CA SER A 136 3.09 3.59 12.53
C SER A 136 2.53 4.01 13.87
N GLU A 137 3.43 4.43 14.76
CA GLU A 137 3.12 5.11 16.02
C GLU A 137 2.73 6.59 15.79
N ALA A 138 3.10 7.17 14.65
CA ALA A 138 2.85 8.57 14.33
C ALA A 138 1.59 8.75 13.48
N ASP A 139 0.80 9.79 13.80
CA ASP A 139 -0.21 10.31 12.89
C ASP A 139 0.46 11.27 11.90
N LEU A 140 0.68 10.77 10.69
CA LEU A 140 1.40 11.48 9.64
C LEU A 140 0.44 12.01 8.59
N ASP A 141 0.88 13.04 7.89
CA ASP A 141 0.33 13.35 6.58
C ASP A 141 0.73 12.23 5.59
N TRP A 142 -0.17 11.29 5.37
CA TRP A 142 0.06 10.12 4.53
C TRP A 142 0.19 10.47 3.05
N GLU A 143 -0.35 11.60 2.61
CA GLU A 143 -0.15 12.07 1.24
C GLU A 143 1.27 12.63 1.07
N LYS A 144 1.78 13.33 2.08
CA LYS A 144 3.20 13.72 2.13
C LYS A 144 4.12 12.50 2.18
N PHE A 145 3.80 11.49 2.98
CA PHE A 145 4.55 10.23 3.02
C PHE A 145 4.62 9.59 1.62
N ARG A 146 3.46 9.48 0.94
CA ARG A 146 3.38 8.98 -0.43
C ARG A 146 4.26 9.77 -1.39
N GLY A 147 4.19 11.10 -1.34
CA GLY A 147 5.00 11.98 -2.20
C GLY A 147 6.51 11.77 -2.04
N LEU A 148 6.97 11.56 -0.81
CA LEU A 148 8.37 11.25 -0.52
C LEU A 148 8.78 9.87 -1.05
N VAL A 149 7.94 8.84 -0.89
CA VAL A 149 8.20 7.50 -1.46
C VAL A 149 8.33 7.59 -2.97
N MET A 150 7.44 8.34 -3.63
CA MET A 150 7.49 8.57 -5.08
C MET A 150 8.75 9.30 -5.53
N THR A 151 9.25 10.23 -4.72
CA THR A 151 10.50 10.96 -4.98
C THR A 151 11.71 10.04 -4.86
N GLU A 152 11.78 9.22 -3.79
CA GLU A 152 12.84 8.23 -3.61
C GLU A 152 12.89 7.19 -4.75
N LEU A 153 11.74 6.84 -5.33
CA LEU A 153 11.66 5.92 -6.47
C LEU A 153 12.02 6.54 -7.82
N GLY A 154 12.08 7.87 -7.93
CA GLY A 154 12.23 8.57 -9.21
C GLY A 154 11.01 8.40 -10.14
N GLY A 155 9.82 8.18 -9.56
CA GLY A 155 8.56 7.95 -10.27
C GLY A 155 8.10 6.49 -10.26
N GLY A 156 6.92 6.23 -10.84
CA GLY A 156 6.23 4.93 -10.77
C GLY A 156 4.78 5.10 -10.33
N ARG A 157 4.29 4.18 -9.51
CA ARG A 157 2.98 4.26 -8.85
C ARG A 157 3.10 3.97 -7.37
N CYS A 158 2.30 4.64 -6.56
CA CYS A 158 2.28 4.46 -5.11
C CYS A 158 0.91 4.86 -4.55
N ARG A 159 0.27 3.97 -3.83
CA ARG A 159 -1.03 4.13 -3.19
C ARG A 159 -0.93 3.71 -1.74
N LEU A 160 -1.68 4.38 -0.87
CA LEU A 160 -1.69 4.07 0.55
C LEU A 160 -3.13 3.86 1.02
N GLY A 161 -3.32 2.78 1.78
CA GLY A 161 -4.49 2.59 2.63
C GLY A 161 -4.07 2.67 4.08
N VAL A 162 -4.81 3.44 4.87
CA VAL A 162 -4.51 3.68 6.28
C VAL A 162 -5.69 3.17 7.11
N GLY A 163 -5.43 2.23 8.02
CA GLY A 163 -6.42 1.75 8.97
C GLY A 163 -6.68 2.74 10.10
N ASP A 164 -7.68 2.44 10.93
CA ASP A 164 -7.96 3.22 12.15
C ASP A 164 -6.93 2.91 13.25
N TYR A 165 -6.97 3.66 14.34
CA TYR A 165 -6.05 3.49 15.46
C TYR A 165 -6.18 2.11 16.11
N CYS A 166 -5.02 1.53 16.44
CA CYS A 166 -4.86 0.39 17.32
C CYS A 166 -4.52 0.90 18.72
N HIS A 167 -5.30 0.54 19.73
CA HIS A 167 -4.98 0.83 21.14
C HIS A 167 -4.25 -0.32 21.84
N GLY A 168 -4.01 -1.41 21.11
CA GLY A 168 -3.20 -2.53 21.56
C GLY A 168 -3.07 -3.63 20.49
N PRO A 169 -2.34 -4.72 20.80
CA PRO A 169 -2.07 -5.80 19.85
C PRO A 169 -3.29 -6.42 19.16
N LYS A 170 -4.44 -6.48 19.86
CA LYS A 170 -5.69 -7.07 19.34
C LYS A 170 -6.32 -6.29 18.19
N ASP A 171 -5.97 -5.02 18.03
CA ASP A 171 -6.54 -4.14 17.01
C ASP A 171 -5.80 -4.22 15.67
N PHE A 172 -4.55 -4.69 15.62
CA PHE A 172 -3.76 -4.74 14.38
C PHE A 172 -4.44 -5.53 13.26
N PRO A 173 -5.09 -6.70 13.49
CA PRO A 173 -5.82 -7.40 12.44
C PRO A 173 -6.98 -6.56 11.88
N ARG A 174 -7.67 -5.80 12.74
CA ARG A 174 -8.76 -4.89 12.32
C ARG A 174 -8.19 -3.76 11.46
N SER A 175 -7.23 -3.01 11.99
CA SER A 175 -6.60 -1.88 11.30
C SER A 175 -5.97 -2.31 9.96
N TYR A 176 -5.39 -3.51 9.89
CA TYR A 176 -4.88 -4.06 8.64
C TYR A 176 -5.98 -4.31 7.61
N ARG A 177 -7.09 -4.94 8.01
CA ARG A 177 -8.25 -5.14 7.11
C ARG A 177 -8.82 -3.80 6.63
N GLU A 178 -8.92 -2.81 7.51
CA GLU A 178 -9.36 -1.45 7.20
C GLU A 178 -8.46 -0.77 6.17
N ALA A 179 -7.14 -0.84 6.35
CA ALA A 179 -6.16 -0.32 5.40
C ALA A 179 -6.28 -1.01 4.02
N GLN A 180 -6.50 -2.33 3.99
CA GLN A 180 -6.74 -3.06 2.75
C GLN A 180 -8.05 -2.65 2.06
N ILE A 181 -9.13 -2.41 2.84
CA ILE A 181 -10.39 -1.90 2.29
C ILE A 181 -10.16 -0.51 1.68
N ALA A 182 -9.44 0.39 2.36
CA ALA A 182 -9.13 1.71 1.84
C ALA A 182 -8.38 1.65 0.50
N LEU A 183 -7.36 0.79 0.36
CA LEU A 183 -6.67 0.56 -0.92
C LEU A 183 -7.60 0.04 -2.01
N ARG A 184 -8.44 -0.96 -1.70
CA ARG A 184 -9.35 -1.56 -2.68
C ARG A 184 -10.38 -0.56 -3.19
N MET A 185 -10.90 0.29 -2.31
CA MET A 185 -11.84 1.35 -2.72
C MET A 185 -11.20 2.38 -3.65
N GLN A 186 -9.90 2.68 -3.50
CA GLN A 186 -9.19 3.52 -4.47
C GLN A 186 -9.14 2.89 -5.86
N ARG A 187 -8.91 1.56 -5.95
CA ARG A 187 -8.86 0.84 -7.24
C ARG A 187 -10.20 0.91 -7.97
N VAL A 188 -11.29 0.65 -7.25
CA VAL A 188 -12.64 0.63 -7.84
C VAL A 188 -13.07 2.04 -8.26
N ALA A 189 -12.75 3.04 -7.46
CA ALA A 189 -13.05 4.43 -7.80
C ALA A 189 -12.29 4.93 -9.02
N LYS A 190 -11.40 4.14 -9.66
CA LYS A 190 -10.48 4.54 -10.73
C LYS A 190 -9.85 5.93 -10.45
N ALA A 191 -9.61 6.21 -9.18
CA ALA A 191 -9.11 7.50 -8.73
C ALA A 191 -7.60 7.56 -8.96
N GLU A 192 -7.05 8.76 -8.98
CA GLU A 192 -5.60 8.94 -8.96
C GLU A 192 -5.00 8.28 -7.73
N ASP A 193 -3.77 7.79 -7.89
CA ASP A 193 -2.97 7.25 -6.80
C ASP A 193 -2.89 8.27 -5.66
N ARG A 194 -3.29 7.88 -4.46
CA ARG A 194 -3.33 8.76 -3.28
C ARG A 194 -3.19 7.97 -1.98
N ALA A 195 -3.09 8.66 -0.86
CA ALA A 195 -3.36 8.11 0.45
C ALA A 195 -4.87 8.20 0.76
N THR A 196 -5.43 7.15 1.37
CA THR A 196 -6.82 7.15 1.85
C THR A 196 -6.90 6.48 3.19
N SER A 197 -7.46 7.20 4.16
CA SER A 197 -7.77 6.65 5.46
C SER A 197 -9.10 5.93 5.42
N TYR A 198 -9.21 4.84 6.15
CA TYR A 198 -10.45 4.11 6.35
C TYR A 198 -11.54 5.01 6.94
N ALA A 199 -11.16 5.91 7.85
CA ALA A 199 -12.05 6.92 8.43
C ALA A 199 -12.69 7.85 7.37
N ASP A 200 -12.01 8.09 6.25
CA ASP A 200 -12.46 9.00 5.19
C ASP A 200 -13.38 8.31 4.17
N LEU A 201 -13.61 7.00 4.29
CA LEU A 201 -14.43 6.22 3.34
C LEU A 201 -15.94 6.49 3.46
N GLY A 202 -16.41 7.18 4.50
CA GLY A 202 -17.82 7.53 4.67
C GLY A 202 -18.75 6.32 4.52
N VAL A 203 -19.69 6.36 3.57
CA VAL A 203 -20.65 5.25 3.38
C VAL A 203 -20.00 3.93 2.93
N TYR A 204 -18.84 3.97 2.26
CA TYR A 204 -18.16 2.74 1.84
C TYR A 204 -17.69 1.91 3.05
N ARG A 205 -17.40 2.56 4.19
CA ARG A 205 -17.12 1.89 5.47
C ARG A 205 -18.34 1.11 5.95
N ILE A 206 -19.51 1.75 6.03
CA ILE A 206 -20.76 1.11 6.44
C ILE A 206 -21.07 -0.09 5.55
N LEU A 207 -20.91 0.07 4.23
CA LEU A 207 -21.16 -0.99 3.25
C LEU A 207 -20.17 -2.16 3.38
N ALA A 208 -18.91 -1.90 3.76
CA ALA A 208 -17.89 -2.92 3.95
C ALA A 208 -18.02 -3.67 5.28
N GLU A 209 -18.66 -3.06 6.29
CA GLU A 209 -18.93 -3.66 7.61
C GLU A 209 -20.22 -4.51 7.63
N VAL A 210 -21.01 -4.53 6.55
CA VAL A 210 -22.26 -5.31 6.51
C VAL A 210 -21.97 -6.82 6.60
N GLU A 211 -22.41 -7.45 7.69
CA GLU A 211 -22.24 -8.89 7.97
C GLU A 211 -22.84 -9.79 6.88
N ASN A 212 -23.91 -9.32 6.21
CA ASN A 212 -24.55 -10.03 5.11
C ASN A 212 -24.38 -9.29 3.78
N PRO A 213 -23.32 -9.61 3.00
CA PRO A 213 -23.09 -9.03 1.69
C PRO A 213 -24.27 -9.18 0.71
N MET A 214 -25.12 -10.21 0.88
CA MET A 214 -26.29 -10.40 0.03
C MET A 214 -27.34 -9.29 0.20
N ALA A 215 -27.39 -8.62 1.35
CA ALA A 215 -28.28 -7.49 1.55
C ALA A 215 -27.88 -6.31 0.65
N VAL A 216 -26.58 -6.01 0.58
CA VAL A 216 -26.02 -4.99 -0.32
C VAL A 216 -26.25 -5.41 -1.77
N GLU A 217 -26.02 -6.67 -2.13
CA GLU A 217 -26.24 -7.17 -3.50
C GLU A 217 -27.71 -7.04 -3.92
N ARG A 218 -28.67 -7.41 -3.07
CA ARG A 218 -30.10 -7.24 -3.36
C ARG A 218 -30.47 -5.77 -3.58
N PHE A 219 -29.94 -4.87 -2.75
CA PHE A 219 -30.18 -3.43 -2.91
C PHE A 219 -29.60 -2.91 -4.24
N VAL A 220 -28.37 -3.29 -4.57
CA VAL A 220 -27.71 -2.96 -5.83
C VAL A 220 -28.52 -3.47 -7.02
N ARG A 221 -28.97 -4.73 -6.99
CA ARG A 221 -29.80 -5.31 -8.05
C ARG A 221 -31.14 -4.60 -8.19
N HIS A 222 -31.79 -4.24 -7.08
CA HIS A 222 -33.06 -3.53 -7.13
C HIS A 222 -32.98 -2.23 -7.96
N TRP A 223 -31.90 -1.46 -7.77
CA TRP A 223 -31.73 -0.14 -8.40
C TRP A 223 -30.96 -0.16 -9.73
N LEU A 224 -30.02 -1.09 -9.91
CA LEU A 224 -29.08 -1.06 -11.04
C LEU A 224 -29.20 -2.24 -12.00
N ASN A 225 -30.04 -3.25 -11.73
CA ASN A 225 -30.05 -4.48 -12.55
C ASN A 225 -30.31 -4.21 -14.04
N ALA A 226 -31.25 -3.34 -14.38
CA ALA A 226 -31.53 -2.99 -15.79
C ALA A 226 -30.30 -2.38 -16.50
N LEU A 227 -29.54 -1.55 -15.81
CA LEU A 227 -28.32 -0.93 -16.34
C LEU A 227 -27.16 -1.95 -16.41
N LEU A 228 -26.99 -2.77 -15.38
CA LEU A 228 -25.97 -3.83 -15.34
C LEU A 228 -26.16 -4.84 -16.47
N GLU A 229 -27.40 -5.28 -16.70
CA GLU A 229 -27.70 -6.19 -17.81
C GLU A 229 -27.49 -5.55 -19.18
N TYR A 230 -27.78 -4.25 -19.31
CA TYR A 230 -27.53 -3.52 -20.55
C TYR A 230 -26.03 -3.38 -20.82
N ASP A 231 -25.24 -2.97 -19.81
CA ASP A 231 -23.78 -2.86 -19.89
C ASP A 231 -23.15 -4.21 -20.28
N ALA A 232 -23.57 -5.31 -19.65
CA ALA A 232 -23.10 -6.65 -20.00
C ALA A 232 -23.45 -7.06 -21.44
N ARG A 233 -24.64 -6.71 -21.94
CA ARG A 233 -25.08 -7.06 -23.30
C ARG A 233 -24.48 -6.19 -24.40
N LYS A 234 -24.14 -4.94 -24.10
CA LYS A 234 -23.70 -3.94 -25.09
C LYS A 234 -22.24 -3.51 -24.94
N GLY A 235 -21.53 -3.98 -23.92
CA GLY A 235 -20.18 -3.56 -23.61
C GLY A 235 -20.10 -2.06 -23.28
N SER A 236 -21.16 -1.49 -22.71
CA SER A 236 -21.19 -0.10 -22.28
C SER A 236 -20.77 0.07 -20.82
N GLU A 237 -20.58 1.32 -20.39
CA GLU A 237 -20.21 1.68 -19.02
C GLU A 237 -21.22 2.69 -18.44
N LEU A 238 -22.53 2.42 -18.58
CA LEU A 238 -23.60 3.30 -18.11
C LEU A 238 -23.68 3.36 -16.58
N VAL A 239 -23.48 2.24 -15.87
CA VAL A 239 -23.43 2.24 -14.40
C VAL A 239 -22.27 3.09 -13.89
N HIS A 240 -21.10 2.97 -14.52
CA HIS A 240 -19.95 3.82 -14.20
C HIS A 240 -20.23 5.30 -14.49
N THR A 241 -20.86 5.60 -15.63
CA THR A 241 -21.25 6.96 -16.01
C THR A 241 -22.21 7.56 -14.98
N LEU A 242 -23.21 6.79 -14.52
CA LEU A 242 -24.15 7.19 -13.48
C LEU A 242 -23.44 7.48 -12.15
N SER A 243 -22.52 6.59 -11.73
CA SER A 243 -21.74 6.79 -10.51
C SER A 243 -20.99 8.13 -10.53
N ARG A 244 -20.27 8.42 -11.63
CA ARG A 244 -19.54 9.68 -11.78
C ARG A 244 -20.47 10.89 -11.80
N TYR A 245 -21.61 10.77 -12.47
CA TYR A 245 -22.59 11.85 -12.51
C TYR A 245 -23.09 12.24 -11.11
N LEU A 246 -23.40 11.24 -10.29
CA LEU A 246 -23.87 11.45 -8.92
C LEU A 246 -22.74 11.90 -7.98
N GLU A 247 -21.51 11.40 -8.16
CA GLU A 247 -20.33 11.86 -7.43
C GLU A 247 -20.00 13.34 -7.72
N CYS A 248 -20.23 13.81 -8.95
CA CYS A 248 -20.09 15.21 -9.34
C CYS A 248 -21.33 16.08 -9.03
N GLY A 249 -22.22 15.61 -8.14
CA GLY A 249 -23.41 16.36 -7.72
C GLY A 249 -24.42 16.64 -8.84
N GLY A 250 -24.43 15.81 -9.90
CA GLY A 250 -25.30 15.98 -11.05
C GLY A 250 -24.82 17.04 -12.07
N SER A 251 -23.57 17.53 -11.94
CA SER A 251 -22.99 18.49 -12.88
C SER A 251 -22.54 17.82 -14.18
N TYR A 252 -23.13 18.20 -15.31
CA TYR A 252 -22.73 17.70 -16.63
C TYR A 252 -21.28 18.08 -16.98
N GLU A 253 -20.84 19.27 -16.60
CA GLU A 253 -19.51 19.76 -16.93
C GLU A 253 -18.43 19.00 -16.15
N ALA A 254 -18.58 18.93 -14.83
CA ALA A 254 -17.65 18.19 -13.98
C ALA A 254 -17.61 16.69 -14.33
N THR A 255 -18.77 16.09 -14.62
CA THR A 255 -18.86 14.67 -14.99
C THR A 255 -18.18 14.40 -16.34
N ALA A 256 -18.40 15.27 -17.34
CA ALA A 256 -17.81 15.11 -18.66
C ALA A 256 -16.27 15.22 -18.59
N ALA A 257 -15.76 16.16 -17.79
CA ALA A 257 -14.33 16.29 -17.50
C ALA A 257 -13.79 15.04 -16.77
N ALA A 258 -14.46 14.58 -15.72
CA ALA A 258 -14.04 13.41 -14.93
C ALA A 258 -14.04 12.09 -15.74
N LEU A 259 -14.90 11.98 -16.76
CA LEU A 259 -14.96 10.84 -17.66
C LEU A 259 -14.12 11.02 -18.94
N SER A 260 -13.51 12.20 -19.14
CA SER A 260 -12.79 12.56 -20.37
C SER A 260 -13.65 12.36 -21.64
N VAL A 261 -14.93 12.75 -21.59
CA VAL A 261 -15.88 12.64 -22.72
C VAL A 261 -16.47 13.99 -23.09
N HIS A 262 -16.92 14.13 -24.33
CA HIS A 262 -17.63 15.33 -24.76
C HIS A 262 -19.00 15.45 -24.07
N ARG A 263 -19.45 16.68 -23.79
CA ARG A 263 -20.73 16.96 -23.11
C ARG A 263 -21.94 16.36 -23.85
N SER A 264 -21.92 16.33 -25.18
CA SER A 264 -23.00 15.69 -25.97
C SER A 264 -23.08 14.18 -25.74
N THR A 265 -21.93 13.51 -25.68
CA THR A 265 -21.85 12.08 -25.37
C THR A 265 -22.37 11.78 -23.98
N LEU A 266 -22.02 12.61 -22.99
CA LEU A 266 -22.55 12.47 -21.64
C LEU A 266 -24.07 12.64 -21.59
N LYS A 267 -24.62 13.67 -22.26
CA LYS A 267 -26.07 13.87 -22.36
C LYS A 267 -26.77 12.65 -22.95
N TYR A 268 -26.23 12.07 -24.01
CA TYR A 268 -26.75 10.85 -24.61
C TYR A 268 -26.73 9.68 -23.62
N ARG A 269 -25.60 9.43 -22.93
CA ARG A 269 -25.50 8.36 -21.93
C ARG A 269 -26.49 8.55 -20.78
N LEU A 270 -26.65 9.77 -20.27
CA LEU A 270 -27.60 10.06 -19.18
C LEU A 270 -29.05 9.92 -19.63
N GLN A 271 -29.38 10.31 -20.86
CA GLN A 271 -30.71 10.08 -21.44
C GLN A 271 -30.99 8.58 -21.56
N ARG A 272 -30.01 7.82 -22.05
CA ARG A 272 -30.11 6.36 -22.15
C ARG A 272 -30.25 5.68 -20.80
N ILE A 273 -29.56 6.17 -19.77
CA ILE A 273 -29.70 5.69 -18.38
C ILE A 273 -31.14 5.87 -17.90
N ARG A 274 -31.77 7.03 -18.13
CA ARG A 274 -33.18 7.26 -17.76
C ARG A 274 -34.13 6.32 -18.50
N GLU A 275 -33.94 6.13 -19.80
CA GLU A 275 -34.77 5.24 -20.61
C GLU A 275 -34.70 3.77 -20.15
N ILE A 276 -33.50 3.28 -19.82
CA ILE A 276 -33.31 1.88 -19.42
C ILE A 276 -33.75 1.64 -17.98
N SER A 277 -33.39 2.55 -17.06
CA SER A 277 -33.70 2.39 -15.64
C SER A 277 -35.13 2.76 -15.28
N GLY A 278 -35.79 3.60 -16.08
CA GLY A 278 -37.10 4.17 -15.76
C GLY A 278 -37.07 5.17 -14.60
N HIS A 279 -35.88 5.53 -14.11
CA HIS A 279 -35.72 6.40 -12.94
C HIS A 279 -35.53 7.87 -13.33
N ASP A 280 -36.19 8.75 -12.59
CA ASP A 280 -35.92 10.18 -12.64
C ASP A 280 -34.71 10.52 -11.76
N LEU A 281 -33.59 10.84 -12.42
CA LEU A 281 -32.33 11.21 -11.76
C LEU A 281 -32.38 12.57 -11.03
N THR A 282 -33.45 13.34 -11.21
CA THR A 282 -33.65 14.64 -10.53
C THR A 282 -34.48 14.52 -9.24
N HIS A 283 -35.22 13.42 -9.07
CA HIS A 283 -35.97 13.16 -7.85
C HIS A 283 -34.99 12.84 -6.70
N PRO A 284 -35.01 13.59 -5.57
CA PRO A 284 -34.02 13.46 -4.51
C PRO A 284 -33.83 12.04 -3.97
N ASP A 285 -34.93 11.35 -3.64
CA ASP A 285 -34.85 9.99 -3.08
C ASP A 285 -34.34 8.97 -4.10
N THR A 286 -34.70 9.15 -5.38
CA THR A 286 -34.26 8.27 -6.47
C THR A 286 -32.77 8.47 -6.72
N ALA A 287 -32.33 9.73 -6.80
CA ALA A 287 -30.92 10.08 -6.96
C ALA A 287 -30.07 9.56 -5.79
N PHE A 288 -30.55 9.71 -4.55
CA PHE A 288 -29.87 9.21 -3.36
C PHE A 288 -29.77 7.67 -3.37
N ASN A 289 -30.87 6.97 -3.64
CA ASN A 289 -30.86 5.52 -3.70
C ASN A 289 -29.96 4.98 -4.83
N LEU A 290 -29.99 5.61 -6.01
CA LEU A 290 -29.07 5.28 -7.10
C LEU A 290 -27.62 5.56 -6.71
N GLN A 291 -27.35 6.65 -5.99
CA GLN A 291 -26.01 6.96 -5.50
C GLN A 291 -25.53 5.91 -4.49
N LEU A 292 -26.40 5.51 -3.56
CA LEU A 292 -26.09 4.44 -2.62
C LEU A 292 -25.88 3.10 -3.34
N ALA A 293 -26.68 2.81 -4.36
CA ALA A 293 -26.57 1.58 -5.14
C ALA A 293 -25.29 1.56 -5.98
N THR A 294 -24.87 2.69 -6.59
CA THR A 294 -23.60 2.75 -7.32
C THR A 294 -22.42 2.58 -6.38
N ARG A 295 -22.48 3.14 -5.16
CA ARG A 295 -21.46 2.91 -4.12
C ARG A 295 -21.44 1.47 -3.63
N GLY A 296 -22.61 0.86 -3.38
CA GLY A 296 -22.74 -0.56 -3.05
C GLY A 296 -22.16 -1.47 -4.14
N TRP A 297 -22.45 -1.16 -5.41
CA TRP A 297 -21.88 -1.86 -6.55
C TRP A 297 -20.35 -1.76 -6.57
N GLN A 298 -19.80 -0.57 -6.35
CA GLN A 298 -18.34 -0.37 -6.23
C GLN A 298 -17.75 -1.16 -5.04
N THR A 299 -18.39 -1.13 -3.87
CA THR A 299 -17.94 -1.89 -2.70
C THR A 299 -17.87 -3.38 -3.01
N LEU A 300 -18.91 -3.95 -3.62
CA LEU A 300 -18.96 -5.37 -3.98
C LEU A 300 -17.83 -5.75 -4.96
N GLN A 301 -17.57 -4.92 -5.97
CA GLN A 301 -16.45 -5.12 -6.89
C GLN A 301 -15.09 -5.09 -6.16
N GLY A 302 -14.95 -4.16 -5.21
CA GLY A 302 -13.73 -4.00 -4.41
C GLY A 302 -13.49 -5.10 -3.39
N LEU A 303 -14.52 -5.81 -2.95
CA LEU A 303 -14.38 -6.93 -2.01
C LEU A 303 -14.17 -8.28 -2.73
N GLN A 304 -14.58 -8.40 -3.99
CA GLN A 304 -14.43 -9.60 -4.82
C GLN A 304 -13.10 -9.67 -5.59
N SER A 305 -12.28 -8.60 -5.55
CA SER A 305 -10.98 -8.47 -6.23
C SER A 305 -9.80 -8.48 -5.27
#